data_AF-A0A356RFT7-F1
#
_entry.id   AF-A0A356RFT7-F1
#
_cell.length_a   1.000
_cell.length_b   1.000
_cell.length_c   1.000
_cell.angle_alpha   90.00
_cell.angle_beta   90.00
_cell.angle_gamma   90.00
#
_symmetry.space_group_name_H-M   'P 1'
#
loop_
_entity.id
_entity.type
_entity.pdbx_description
1 polymer ?
#
loop_
_entity_poly.entity_id
_entity_poly.type
_entity_poly.pdbx_seq_one_letter_code
_entity_poly.pdbx_strand_id
1 'polypeptide(L)'
;MLTQTRLHHFLSALVIYLSVFMLVGVSQAVTPKPIVFVAPIEGVIDLGLAPFVQRVLDEATAAGAKAVILEINTFGGRVDAAVLIRDALLESKIPTVAFINKRAISAGALISLASGKIVMAEGSTIGAATPVQIGLPGTPAQPVEEKTVSYMRKEFRATAEQRNRPPLIAEAMVDADVEISDLIEKSKLLTLTTQEALQVNIADFQANSLEAVLQSLSLADAEISYASETWAESLVRFLTHPVVSSLLMTVGILGIMLEMRVPGFGVPGALGLMCLALFFWGHGLVQLAGLEEFLLVGLGLILVGLEMFIIPGFGIAGILGILALMGGLGLSLIGTGASWDSMLSALGQVALSILVAIIATLMLVRYFPRLPFGKRLILETNLQAQEGYESSPAEDRRWLGKQGVAVSDLHPSGIARFDGERVDVVSDGTFIDAGQAIEAIQIDGNRVVVRLAPPPPERNPA
;
A
#
# COMPACT_ATOMS: atom_id res chain seq x y z
N MET A 1 29.15 -37.67 87.12
CA MET A 1 29.00 -36.20 87.02
C MET A 1 29.80 -35.56 85.89
N LEU A 2 31.05 -35.95 85.63
CA LEU A 2 31.91 -35.35 84.57
C LEU A 2 31.41 -35.49 83.11
N THR A 3 30.53 -36.44 82.81
CA THR A 3 29.98 -36.69 81.46
C THR A 3 28.84 -35.75 81.08
N GLN A 4 27.99 -35.35 82.03
CA GLN A 4 26.90 -34.41 81.75
C GLN A 4 27.41 -32.99 81.48
N THR A 5 28.45 -32.55 82.20
CA THR A 5 29.03 -31.21 82.00
C THR A 5 29.66 -31.08 80.62
N ARG A 6 30.39 -32.09 80.14
CA ARG A 6 30.98 -32.08 78.80
C ARG A 6 29.93 -32.03 77.69
N LEU A 7 28.80 -32.72 77.87
CA LEU A 7 27.69 -32.70 76.91
C LEU A 7 27.03 -31.32 76.85
N HIS A 8 26.84 -30.64 77.98
CA HIS A 8 26.30 -29.28 78.00
C HIS A 8 27.22 -28.26 77.33
N HIS A 9 28.54 -28.35 77.55
CA HIS A 9 29.52 -27.47 76.88
C HIS A 9 29.57 -27.72 75.36
N PHE A 10 29.45 -28.98 74.93
CA PHE A 10 29.38 -29.31 73.50
C PHE A 10 28.10 -28.81 72.84
N LEU A 11 26.94 -28.98 73.50
CA LEU A 11 25.66 -28.48 72.99
C LEU A 11 25.62 -26.95 72.93
N SER A 12 26.16 -26.26 73.94
CA SER A 12 26.24 -24.80 73.93
C SER A 12 27.22 -24.30 72.88
N ALA A 13 28.38 -24.94 72.70
CA ALA A 13 29.30 -24.61 71.60
C ALA A 13 28.67 -24.85 70.22
N LEU A 14 27.88 -25.93 70.05
CA LEU A 14 27.17 -26.23 68.82
C LEU A 14 26.06 -25.21 68.53
N VAL A 15 25.31 -24.78 69.54
CA VAL A 15 24.29 -23.74 69.41
C VAL A 15 24.92 -22.38 69.09
N ILE A 16 26.08 -22.05 69.68
CA ILE A 16 26.83 -20.84 69.34
C ILE A 16 27.37 -20.93 67.91
N TYR A 17 27.91 -22.07 67.50
CA TYR A 17 28.40 -22.27 66.14
C TYR A 17 27.28 -22.19 65.11
N LEU A 18 26.12 -22.81 65.36
CA LEU A 18 24.94 -22.75 64.50
C LEU A 18 24.32 -21.35 64.45
N SER A 19 24.31 -20.62 65.57
CA SER A 19 23.80 -19.24 65.61
C SER A 19 24.75 -18.27 64.91
N VAL A 20 26.07 -18.44 65.03
CA VAL A 20 27.06 -17.69 64.24
C VAL A 20 26.97 -18.05 62.75
N PHE A 21 26.77 -19.32 62.39
CA PHE A 21 26.60 -19.75 61.00
C PHE A 21 25.31 -19.18 60.38
N MET A 22 24.21 -19.14 61.14
CA MET A 22 22.96 -18.45 60.74
C MET A 22 23.13 -16.94 60.61
N LEU A 23 23.97 -16.30 61.44
CA LEU A 23 24.28 -14.86 61.33
C LEU A 23 25.23 -14.53 60.17
N VAL A 24 26.12 -15.46 59.77
CA VAL A 24 27.03 -15.29 58.62
C VAL A 24 26.35 -15.63 57.29
N GLY A 25 25.19 -16.30 57.32
CA GLY A 25 24.24 -16.35 56.21
C GLY A 25 23.57 -15.01 55.91
N VAL A 26 24.33 -13.90 56.00
CA VAL A 26 23.91 -12.58 55.55
C VAL A 26 23.51 -12.73 54.09
N SER A 27 22.22 -12.52 53.83
CA SER A 27 21.68 -12.31 52.49
C SER A 27 22.63 -11.40 51.73
N GLN A 28 23.35 -11.97 50.75
CA GLN A 28 23.73 -11.21 49.57
C GLN A 28 22.39 -10.79 48.97
N ALA A 29 21.87 -9.64 49.40
CA ALA A 29 20.74 -9.02 48.75
C ALA A 29 21.23 -8.75 47.35
N VAL A 30 20.82 -9.59 46.40
CA VAL A 30 20.99 -9.34 44.98
C VAL A 30 20.20 -8.07 44.74
N THR A 31 20.89 -6.92 44.77
CA THR A 31 20.29 -5.66 44.37
C THR A 31 19.86 -5.86 42.93
N PRO A 32 18.55 -5.78 42.63
CA PRO A 32 18.08 -5.98 41.27
C PRO A 32 18.79 -4.97 40.38
N LYS A 33 19.43 -5.48 39.32
CA LYS A 33 20.16 -4.63 38.38
C LYS A 33 19.16 -3.63 37.77
N PRO A 34 19.56 -2.36 37.57
CA PRO A 34 18.70 -1.41 36.89
C PRO A 34 18.42 -1.93 35.48
N ILE A 35 17.17 -1.85 35.03
CA ILE A 35 16.80 -2.27 33.66
C ILE A 35 16.89 -1.06 32.74
N VAL A 36 17.45 -1.22 31.55
CA VAL A 36 17.45 -0.22 30.48
C VAL A 36 16.85 -0.83 29.23
N PHE A 37 15.86 -0.16 28.65
CA PHE A 37 15.30 -0.57 27.38
C PHE A 37 16.07 0.09 26.24
N VAL A 38 16.32 -0.65 25.18
CA VAL A 38 16.94 -0.15 23.94
C VAL A 38 15.99 -0.41 22.79
N ALA A 39 15.57 0.65 22.10
CA ALA A 39 14.68 0.57 20.95
C ALA A 39 15.33 1.14 19.69
N PRO A 40 15.39 0.38 18.59
CA PRO A 40 15.92 0.86 17.33
C PRO A 40 14.93 1.82 16.64
N ILE A 41 15.43 2.97 16.19
CA ILE A 41 14.75 3.95 15.34
C ILE A 41 15.53 3.99 14.01
N GLU A 42 15.35 2.95 13.22
CA GLU A 42 16.09 2.74 11.97
C GLU A 42 15.20 2.84 10.72
N GLY A 43 15.78 3.36 9.64
CA GLY A 43 15.12 3.44 8.34
C GLY A 43 14.14 4.60 8.25
N VAL A 44 13.02 4.39 7.57
CA VAL A 44 12.00 5.42 7.34
C VAL A 44 11.15 5.58 8.60
N ILE A 45 10.89 6.83 9.02
CA ILE A 45 9.90 7.13 10.05
C ILE A 45 8.50 6.95 9.43
N ASP A 46 7.85 5.86 9.78
CA ASP A 46 6.50 5.51 9.34
C ASP A 46 5.53 5.50 10.53
N LEU A 47 4.24 5.42 10.23
CA LEU A 47 3.20 5.51 11.25
C LEU A 47 3.12 4.28 12.15
N GLY A 48 3.67 3.12 11.75
CA GLY A 48 3.78 1.94 12.60
C GLY A 48 4.91 2.04 13.63
N LEU A 49 5.87 2.94 13.43
CA LEU A 49 6.93 3.19 14.42
C LEU A 49 6.42 3.94 15.66
N ALA A 50 5.43 4.82 15.51
CA ALA A 50 4.82 5.55 16.64
C ALA A 50 4.22 4.62 17.72
N PRO A 51 3.32 3.65 17.40
CA PRO A 51 2.81 2.72 18.40
C PRO A 51 3.88 1.79 18.96
N PHE A 52 4.91 1.45 18.17
CA PHE A 52 6.08 0.71 18.68
C PHE A 52 6.80 1.50 19.78
N VAL A 53 7.14 2.76 19.54
CA VAL A 53 7.81 3.60 20.55
C VAL A 53 6.92 3.78 21.78
N GLN A 54 5.63 4.04 21.60
CA GLN A 54 4.68 4.14 22.72
C GLN A 54 4.67 2.86 23.56
N ARG A 55 4.56 1.69 22.92
CA ARG A 55 4.60 0.40 23.62
C ARG A 55 5.90 0.22 24.41
N VAL A 56 7.05 0.56 23.83
CA VAL A 56 8.35 0.48 24.54
C VAL A 56 8.37 1.38 25.77
N LEU A 57 7.86 2.62 25.65
CA LEU A 57 7.80 3.54 26.79
C LEU A 57 6.88 3.00 27.90
N ASP A 58 5.75 2.41 27.54
CA ASP A 58 4.80 1.79 28.47
C ASP A 58 5.39 0.55 29.15
N GLU A 59 6.02 -0.35 28.39
CA GLU A 59 6.72 -1.54 28.91
C GLU A 59 7.87 -1.16 29.84
N ALA A 60 8.69 -0.18 29.45
CA ALA A 60 9.78 0.34 30.27
C ALA A 60 9.25 0.98 31.57
N THR A 61 8.14 1.71 31.49
CA THR A 61 7.48 2.29 32.67
C THR A 61 6.96 1.20 33.60
N ALA A 62 6.28 0.18 33.07
CA ALA A 62 5.75 -0.94 33.84
C ALA A 62 6.86 -1.78 34.49
N ALA A 63 7.99 -1.95 33.81
CA ALA A 63 9.17 -2.64 34.31
C ALA A 63 9.99 -1.82 35.34
N GLY A 64 9.65 -0.54 35.56
CA GLY A 64 10.44 0.35 36.42
C GLY A 64 11.85 0.62 35.89
N ALA A 65 12.01 0.65 34.57
CA ALA A 65 13.29 0.86 33.90
C ALA A 65 13.92 2.21 34.31
N LYS A 66 15.25 2.29 34.31
CA LYS A 66 15.97 3.53 34.62
C LYS A 66 16.06 4.49 33.44
N ALA A 67 16.05 3.95 32.23
CA ALA A 67 16.08 4.73 31.00
C ALA A 67 15.55 3.91 29.81
N VAL A 68 15.11 4.64 28.78
CA VAL A 68 14.89 4.12 27.44
C VAL A 68 15.90 4.79 26.51
N ILE A 69 16.73 4.00 25.84
CA ILE A 69 17.68 4.45 24.83
C ILE A 69 17.05 4.20 23.45
N LEU A 70 16.83 5.26 22.69
CA LEU A 70 16.42 5.20 21.29
C LEU A 70 17.69 5.23 20.43
N GLU A 71 17.99 4.13 19.75
CA GLU A 71 19.13 4.09 18.82
C GLU A 71 18.71 4.62 17.46
N ILE A 72 19.14 5.84 17.11
CA ILE A 72 18.63 6.59 15.97
C ILE A 72 19.59 6.52 14.78
N ASN A 73 19.06 6.03 13.66
CA ASN A 73 19.70 6.03 12.36
C ASN A 73 18.65 6.16 11.25
N THR A 74 18.27 7.40 10.93
CA THR A 74 17.17 7.68 10.00
C THR A 74 17.42 8.91 9.12
N PHE A 75 16.94 8.84 7.88
CA PHE A 75 16.84 10.00 6.98
C PHE A 75 15.53 10.80 7.17
N GLY A 76 14.70 10.37 8.10
CA GLY A 76 13.37 10.90 8.34
C GLY A 76 12.29 10.06 7.68
N GLY A 77 11.15 10.69 7.44
CA GLY A 77 9.95 10.02 6.95
C GLY A 77 8.75 10.93 7.11
N ARG A 78 7.65 10.38 7.59
CA ARG A 78 6.42 11.14 7.72
C ARG A 78 6.46 12.12 8.89
N VAL A 79 5.93 13.32 8.65
CA VAL A 79 5.85 14.40 9.64
C VAL A 79 4.88 14.06 10.77
N ASP A 80 3.72 13.47 10.44
CA ASP A 80 2.71 13.05 11.41
C ASP A 80 3.24 12.01 12.40
N ALA A 81 3.90 10.95 11.93
CA ALA A 81 4.54 9.95 12.77
C ALA A 81 5.62 10.56 13.68
N ALA A 82 6.40 11.52 13.16
CA ALA A 82 7.42 12.21 13.95
C ALA A 82 6.82 13.01 15.10
N VAL A 83 5.70 13.70 14.86
CA VAL A 83 4.97 14.46 15.89
C VAL A 83 4.39 13.51 16.95
N LEU A 84 3.77 12.40 16.55
CA LEU A 84 3.24 11.41 17.49
C LEU A 84 4.34 10.83 18.41
N ILE A 85 5.50 10.47 17.83
CA ILE A 85 6.64 9.99 18.61
C ILE A 85 7.17 11.08 19.53
N ARG A 86 7.28 12.32 19.03
CA ARG A 86 7.73 13.47 19.82
C ARG A 86 6.83 13.71 21.02
N ASP A 87 5.51 13.71 20.84
CA ASP A 87 4.55 13.91 21.92
C ASP A 87 4.66 12.79 22.97
N ALA A 88 4.73 11.52 22.54
CA ALA A 88 4.95 10.38 23.42
C ALA A 88 6.23 10.51 24.26
N LEU A 89 7.33 11.00 23.66
CA LEU A 89 8.59 11.22 24.36
C LEU A 89 8.52 12.37 25.36
N LEU A 90 7.83 13.46 25.02
CA LEU A 90 7.63 14.61 25.90
C LEU A 90 6.75 14.26 27.12
N GLU A 91 5.79 13.35 26.95
CA GLU A 91 4.91 12.84 28.00
C GLU A 91 5.50 11.67 28.81
N SER A 92 6.62 11.10 28.35
CA SER A 92 7.26 9.94 28.98
C SER A 92 7.59 10.17 30.46
N LYS A 93 7.22 9.20 31.30
CA LYS A 93 7.53 9.17 32.74
C LYS A 93 8.92 8.60 33.03
N ILE A 94 9.56 7.98 32.04
CA ILE A 94 10.89 7.38 32.15
C ILE A 94 11.90 8.25 31.39
N PRO A 95 13.13 8.43 31.91
CA PRO A 95 14.18 9.14 31.19
C PRO A 95 14.45 8.55 29.80
N THR A 96 14.38 9.37 28.77
CA THR A 96 14.65 8.97 27.38
C THR A 96 15.98 9.53 26.89
N VAL A 97 16.70 8.73 26.12
CA VAL A 97 18.01 9.07 25.57
C VAL A 97 18.02 8.75 24.08
N ALA A 98 18.16 9.78 23.24
CA ALA A 98 18.40 9.60 21.81
C ALA A 98 19.90 9.33 21.61
N PHE A 99 20.27 8.10 21.27
CA PHE A 99 21.60 7.74 20.85
C PHE A 99 21.69 7.76 19.32
N ILE A 100 22.25 8.82 18.77
CA ILE A 100 22.45 8.99 17.33
C ILE A 100 23.74 8.28 16.96
N ASN A 101 23.61 7.05 16.47
CA ASN A 101 24.75 6.21 16.07
C ASN A 101 25.33 6.66 14.72
N LYS A 102 24.48 7.11 13.79
CA LYS A 102 24.92 7.56 12.46
C LYS A 102 24.29 8.88 12.04
N ARG A 103 22.96 8.98 12.09
CA ARG A 103 22.25 10.15 11.56
C ARG A 103 20.84 10.29 12.13
N ALA A 104 20.45 11.52 12.40
CA ALA A 104 19.11 11.92 12.81
C ALA A 104 18.66 13.09 11.92
N ILE A 105 18.28 12.77 10.68
CA ILE A 105 17.88 13.77 9.69
C ILE A 105 16.35 13.90 9.67
N SER A 106 15.87 15.11 9.41
CA SER A 106 14.44 15.41 9.27
C SER A 106 13.63 14.99 10.50
N ALA A 107 12.64 14.11 10.36
CA ALA A 107 11.87 13.57 11.48
C ALA A 107 12.75 13.01 12.62
N GLY A 108 13.91 12.43 12.30
CA GLY A 108 14.87 11.96 13.30
C GLY A 108 15.41 13.06 14.21
N ALA A 109 15.59 14.28 13.67
CA ALA A 109 16.03 15.43 14.46
C ALA A 109 14.97 15.86 15.48
N LEU A 110 13.69 15.87 15.10
CA LEU A 110 12.59 16.19 16.01
C LEU A 110 12.48 15.16 17.15
N ILE A 111 12.54 13.87 16.81
CA ILE A 111 12.51 12.76 17.77
C ILE A 111 13.69 12.86 18.75
N SER A 112 14.88 13.20 18.23
CA SER A 112 16.07 13.42 19.05
C SER A 112 15.89 14.59 20.01
N LEU A 113 15.43 15.74 19.50
CA LEU A 113 15.14 16.94 20.30
C LEU A 113 14.11 16.69 21.40
N ALA A 114 13.11 15.84 21.13
CA ALA A 114 12.08 15.45 22.08
C ALA A 114 12.58 14.51 23.19
N SER A 115 13.74 13.86 23.01
CA SER A 115 14.33 12.98 24.02
C SER A 115 14.91 13.78 25.19
N GLY A 116 14.97 13.17 26.38
CA GLY A 116 15.55 13.80 27.57
C GLY A 116 17.02 14.15 27.37
N LYS A 117 17.82 13.21 26.87
CA LYS A 117 19.22 13.43 26.47
C LYS A 117 19.44 13.08 25.01
N ILE A 118 20.42 13.72 24.38
CA ILE A 118 20.93 13.42 23.04
C ILE A 118 22.41 13.07 23.16
N VAL A 119 22.75 11.88 22.69
CA VAL A 119 24.12 11.37 22.64
C VAL A 119 24.45 11.10 21.19
N MET A 120 25.61 11.58 20.73
CA MET A 120 26.02 11.40 19.34
C MET A 120 27.30 10.58 19.27
N ALA A 121 27.33 9.59 18.38
CA ALA A 121 28.57 8.91 18.02
C ALA A 121 29.44 9.80 17.14
N GLU A 122 30.74 9.53 17.10
CA GLU A 122 31.68 10.21 16.22
C GLU A 122 31.26 10.09 14.75
N GLY A 123 31.35 11.19 13.99
CA GLY A 123 30.97 11.23 12.58
C GLY A 123 29.45 11.21 12.33
N SER A 124 28.63 11.37 13.37
CA SER A 124 27.17 11.45 13.24
C SER A 124 26.67 12.84 12.84
N THR A 125 25.44 12.88 12.34
CA THR A 125 24.78 14.14 11.94
C THR A 125 23.36 14.28 12.48
N ILE A 126 22.93 15.52 12.75
CA ILE A 126 21.56 15.89 13.14
C ILE A 126 21.12 17.18 12.44
N GLY A 127 19.86 17.27 12.00
CA GLY A 127 19.29 18.48 11.39
C GLY A 127 18.62 18.22 10.04
N ALA A 128 18.71 19.19 9.12
CA ALA A 128 18.09 19.16 7.78
C ALA A 128 16.64 18.67 7.81
N ALA A 129 15.78 19.46 8.45
CA ALA A 129 14.41 19.10 8.81
C ALA A 129 13.32 19.94 8.17
N THR A 130 13.62 20.65 7.08
CA THR A 130 12.60 21.26 6.24
C THR A 130 11.67 20.18 5.70
N PRO A 131 10.34 20.29 5.90
CA PRO A 131 9.41 19.36 5.32
C PRO A 131 9.41 19.52 3.79
N VAL A 132 9.37 18.39 3.10
CA VAL A 132 9.36 18.35 1.64
C VAL A 132 8.26 17.44 1.14
N GLN A 133 7.65 17.83 0.03
CA GLN A 133 6.78 16.96 -0.74
C GLN A 133 7.66 16.04 -1.60
N ILE A 134 7.65 14.75 -1.29
CA ILE A 134 8.29 13.74 -2.13
C ILE A 134 7.42 13.55 -3.37
N GLY A 135 7.98 13.86 -4.54
CA GLY A 135 7.33 13.69 -5.84
C GLY A 135 7.44 12.26 -6.38
N LEU A 136 7.14 12.12 -7.68
CA LEU A 136 7.33 10.87 -8.42
C LEU A 136 8.80 10.40 -8.34
N PRO A 137 9.07 9.07 -8.41
CA PRO A 137 10.42 8.55 -8.49
C PRO A 137 11.23 9.25 -9.59
N GLY A 138 12.39 9.80 -9.25
CA GLY A 138 13.26 10.54 -10.17
C GLY A 138 12.98 12.05 -10.28
N THR A 139 11.97 12.57 -9.58
CA THR A 139 11.76 14.02 -9.45
C THR A 139 12.37 14.56 -8.15
N PRO A 140 12.97 15.76 -8.17
CA PRO A 140 13.52 16.37 -6.95
C PRO A 140 12.39 16.69 -5.97
N ALA A 141 12.64 16.42 -4.69
CA ALA A 141 11.73 16.79 -3.60
C ALA A 141 11.50 18.31 -3.61
N GLN A 142 10.25 18.72 -3.46
CA GLN A 142 9.87 20.13 -3.47
C GLN A 142 9.61 20.61 -2.04
N PRO A 143 10.00 21.85 -1.67
CA PRO A 143 9.59 22.43 -0.41
C PRO A 143 8.06 22.48 -0.29
N VAL A 144 7.55 22.28 0.92
CA VAL A 144 6.13 22.52 1.22
C VAL A 144 5.83 24.01 1.37
N GLU A 145 4.55 24.39 1.46
CA GLU A 145 4.14 25.77 1.70
C GLU A 145 4.71 26.36 3.00
N GLU A 146 4.91 27.68 3.03
CA GLU A 146 5.41 28.41 4.21
C GLU A 146 4.55 28.15 5.46
N LYS A 147 3.25 27.88 5.30
CA LYS A 147 2.39 27.51 6.44
C LYS A 147 2.91 26.26 7.15
N THR A 148 3.30 25.23 6.41
CA THR A 148 3.80 23.97 6.96
C THR A 148 5.22 24.11 7.47
N VAL A 149 6.08 24.85 6.76
CA VAL A 149 7.43 25.19 7.26
C VAL A 149 7.35 25.96 8.57
N SER A 150 6.49 26.99 8.63
CA SER A 150 6.28 27.81 9.82
C SER A 150 5.75 27.01 11.00
N TYR A 151 4.78 26.12 10.78
CA TYR A 151 4.30 25.19 11.79
C TYR A 151 5.44 24.32 12.34
N MET A 152 6.18 23.65 11.45
CA MET A 152 7.26 22.74 11.85
C MET A 152 8.43 23.46 12.53
N ARG A 153 8.75 24.69 12.10
CA ARG A 153 9.71 25.58 12.75
C ARG A 153 9.31 25.82 14.20
N LYS A 154 8.03 26.10 14.46
CA LYS A 154 7.51 26.29 15.82
C LYS A 154 7.40 25.00 16.63
N GLU A 155 7.10 23.86 16.01
CA GLU A 155 7.16 22.55 16.67
C GLU A 155 8.59 22.23 17.15
N PHE A 156 9.60 22.42 16.31
CA PHE A 156 11.01 22.26 16.70
C PHE A 156 11.41 23.22 17.83
N ARG A 157 11.02 24.49 17.71
CA ARG A 157 11.27 25.50 18.73
C ARG A 157 10.69 25.10 20.09
N ALA A 158 9.39 24.78 20.12
CA ALA A 158 8.68 24.42 21.35
C ALA A 158 9.26 23.16 21.99
N THR A 159 9.65 22.17 21.17
CA THR A 159 10.31 20.95 21.63
C THR A 159 11.65 21.26 22.30
N ALA A 160 12.47 22.10 21.67
CA ALA A 160 13.74 22.53 22.22
C ALA A 160 13.55 23.33 23.53
N GLU A 161 12.60 24.27 23.58
CA GLU A 161 12.26 25.02 24.78
C GLU A 161 11.87 24.09 25.95
N GLN A 162 10.99 23.11 25.70
CA GLN A 162 10.57 22.15 26.72
C GLN A 162 11.70 21.26 27.24
N ARG A 163 12.72 20.99 26.42
CA ARG A 163 13.90 20.20 26.78
C ARG A 163 15.12 21.05 27.16
N ASN A 164 14.95 22.37 27.32
CA ASN A 164 16.03 23.32 27.64
C ASN A 164 17.20 23.29 26.64
N ARG A 165 16.90 23.10 25.35
CA ARG A 165 17.86 23.17 24.24
C ARG A 165 17.72 24.48 23.49
N PRO A 166 18.78 24.97 22.80
CA PRO A 166 18.74 26.26 22.10
C PRO A 166 17.64 26.32 21.03
N PRO A 167 16.58 27.13 21.23
CA PRO A 167 15.41 27.09 20.36
C PRO A 167 15.68 27.59 18.95
N LEU A 168 16.57 28.59 18.81
CA LEU A 168 16.92 29.17 17.51
C LEU A 168 17.67 28.16 16.63
N ILE A 169 18.51 27.31 17.22
CA ILE A 169 19.24 26.26 16.50
C ILE A 169 18.26 25.20 15.98
N ALA A 170 17.27 24.84 16.80
CA ALA A 170 16.20 23.93 16.38
C ALA A 170 15.36 24.53 15.23
N GLU A 171 15.07 25.84 15.26
CA GLU A 171 14.39 26.52 14.14
C GLU A 171 15.24 26.50 12.86
N ALA A 172 16.55 26.75 12.96
CA ALA A 172 17.46 26.73 11.81
C ALA A 172 17.65 25.35 11.17
N MET A 173 17.33 24.27 11.88
CA MET A 173 17.26 22.93 11.28
C MET A 173 16.09 22.82 10.29
N VAL A 174 15.01 23.57 10.48
CA VAL A 174 13.77 23.48 9.69
C VAL A 174 13.72 24.54 8.60
N ASP A 175 14.12 25.75 8.91
CA ASP A 175 13.92 26.91 8.05
C ASP A 175 15.25 27.55 7.67
N ALA A 176 15.51 27.59 6.37
CA ALA A 176 16.71 28.16 5.78
C ALA A 176 16.80 29.68 5.95
N ASP A 177 15.69 30.37 6.24
CA ASP A 177 15.68 31.80 6.47
C ASP A 177 16.16 32.21 7.87
N VAL A 178 16.35 31.24 8.78
CA VAL A 178 16.89 31.47 10.13
C VAL A 178 18.40 31.58 10.06
N GLU A 179 18.91 32.77 10.33
CA GLU A 179 20.34 33.06 10.40
C GLU A 179 20.84 33.01 11.84
N ILE A 180 22.00 32.36 12.04
CA ILE A 180 22.69 32.34 13.32
C ILE A 180 24.14 32.71 13.05
N SER A 181 24.59 33.84 13.62
CA SER A 181 25.95 34.33 13.47
C SER A 181 26.96 33.24 13.82
N ASP A 182 27.99 33.11 12.98
CA ASP A 182 29.09 32.14 13.11
C ASP A 182 28.67 30.66 13.02
N LEU A 183 27.42 30.35 12.66
CA LEU A 183 26.94 28.98 12.50
C LEU A 183 26.27 28.70 11.14
N ILE A 184 25.30 29.53 10.74
CA ILE A 184 24.56 29.31 9.48
C ILE A 184 24.14 30.63 8.85
N GLU A 185 24.47 30.77 7.56
CA GLU A 185 24.02 31.89 6.73
C GLU A 185 22.59 31.67 6.25
N LYS A 186 21.87 32.77 6.01
CA LYS A 186 20.54 32.73 5.40
C LYS A 186 20.55 31.94 4.08
N SER A 187 19.45 31.25 3.80
CA SER A 187 19.22 30.37 2.63
C SER A 187 19.94 29.01 2.69
N LYS A 188 20.52 28.63 3.82
CA LYS A 188 21.12 27.30 4.03
C LYS A 188 20.43 26.57 5.17
N LEU A 189 20.27 25.25 5.02
CA LEU A 189 19.71 24.40 6.07
C LEU A 189 20.78 23.95 7.04
N LEU A 190 20.51 24.09 8.33
CA LEU A 190 21.44 23.67 9.36
C LEU A 190 21.44 22.14 9.51
N THR A 191 22.63 21.57 9.34
CA THR A 191 22.96 20.20 9.74
C THR A 191 24.22 20.27 10.59
N LEU A 192 24.19 19.66 11.76
CA LEU A 192 25.30 19.68 12.71
C LEU A 192 26.00 18.31 12.69
N THR A 193 27.31 18.33 12.64
CA THR A 193 28.16 17.21 13.04
C THR A 193 28.13 17.01 14.55
N THR A 194 28.62 15.86 15.01
CA THR A 194 28.79 15.56 16.45
C THR A 194 29.47 16.70 17.23
N GLN A 195 30.57 17.26 16.71
CA GLN A 195 31.31 18.31 17.42
C GLN A 195 30.56 19.63 17.45
N GLU A 196 29.97 20.05 16.33
CA GLU A 196 29.17 21.27 16.26
C GLU A 196 27.95 21.17 17.20
N ALA A 197 27.26 20.02 17.20
CA ALA A 197 26.12 19.79 18.09
C ALA A 197 26.47 19.87 19.57
N LEU A 198 27.67 19.44 19.98
CA LEU A 198 28.17 19.59 21.35
C LEU A 198 28.52 21.05 21.66
N GLN A 199 29.23 21.74 20.75
CA GLN A 199 29.63 23.14 20.92
C GLN A 199 28.42 24.05 21.12
N VAL A 200 27.34 23.78 20.40
CA VAL A 200 26.12 24.58 20.44
C VAL A 200 25.05 24.01 21.39
N ASN A 201 25.39 23.06 22.27
CA ASN A 201 24.51 22.48 23.29
C ASN A 201 23.21 21.85 22.76
N ILE A 202 23.25 21.26 21.55
CA ILE A 202 22.19 20.38 21.06
C ILE A 202 22.39 18.95 21.59
N ALA A 203 23.62 18.44 21.51
CA ALA A 203 24.00 17.16 22.07
C ALA A 203 24.55 17.33 23.50
N ASP A 204 24.26 16.36 24.37
CA ASP A 204 24.70 16.36 25.77
C ASP A 204 26.14 15.84 25.93
N PHE A 205 26.48 14.76 25.21
CA PHE A 205 27.84 14.21 25.19
C PHE A 205 28.07 13.29 23.99
N GLN A 206 29.33 12.94 23.76
CA GLN A 206 29.76 12.00 22.72
C GLN A 206 29.93 10.59 23.29
N ALA A 207 29.45 9.57 22.59
CA ALA A 207 29.73 8.16 22.89
C ALA A 207 29.70 7.32 21.61
N ASN A 208 30.69 6.46 21.40
CA ASN A 208 30.83 5.70 20.15
C ASN A 208 30.21 4.29 20.20
N SER A 209 29.61 3.90 21.33
CA SER A 209 28.92 2.61 21.48
C SER A 209 27.85 2.69 22.58
N LEU A 210 26.91 1.75 22.56
CA LEU A 210 25.87 1.63 23.60
C LEU A 210 26.49 1.46 25.00
N GLU A 211 27.57 0.70 25.11
CA GLU A 211 28.28 0.51 26.39
C GLU A 211 28.85 1.84 26.91
N ALA A 212 29.41 2.68 26.03
CA ALA A 212 29.91 4.00 26.39
C ALA A 212 28.78 4.97 26.79
N VAL A 213 27.59 4.84 26.16
CA VAL A 213 26.38 5.58 26.57
C VAL A 213 25.99 5.17 27.99
N LEU A 214 25.86 3.86 28.24
CA LEU A 214 25.48 3.32 29.56
C LEU A 214 26.49 3.72 30.64
N GLN A 215 27.79 3.69 30.35
CA GLN A 215 28.82 4.12 31.28
C GLN A 215 28.68 5.59 31.65
N SER A 216 28.49 6.48 30.65
CA SER A 216 28.29 7.92 30.88
C SER A 216 27.00 8.23 31.65
N LEU A 217 26.00 7.35 31.58
CA LEU A 217 24.74 7.48 32.33
C LEU A 217 24.80 6.83 33.72
N SER A 218 25.95 6.28 34.14
CA SER A 218 26.08 5.50 35.39
C SER A 218 25.16 4.27 35.42
N LEU A 219 24.97 3.64 34.26
CA LEU A 219 24.13 2.46 34.01
C LEU A 219 24.93 1.30 33.42
N ALA A 220 26.25 1.25 33.63
CA ALA A 220 27.12 0.20 33.06
C ALA A 220 26.74 -1.23 33.50
N ASP A 221 26.24 -1.39 34.72
CA ASP A 221 25.81 -2.69 35.27
C ASP A 221 24.33 -3.01 35.00
N ALA A 222 23.66 -2.20 34.16
CA ALA A 222 22.25 -2.38 33.85
C ALA A 222 21.98 -3.67 33.06
N GLU A 223 20.82 -4.27 33.32
CA GLU A 223 20.26 -5.29 32.46
C GLU A 223 19.63 -4.63 31.24
N ILE A 224 20.11 -4.99 30.04
CA ILE A 224 19.64 -4.41 28.79
C ILE A 224 18.49 -5.26 28.25
N SER A 225 17.33 -4.65 28.09
CA SER A 225 16.17 -5.23 27.40
C SER A 225 16.09 -4.63 26.00
N TYR A 226 16.42 -5.43 24.99
CA TYR A 226 16.28 -5.00 23.60
C TYR A 226 14.81 -5.09 23.19
N ALA A 227 14.19 -3.94 22.99
CA ALA A 227 12.87 -3.87 22.37
C ALA A 227 13.01 -4.22 20.90
N SER A 228 12.34 -5.29 20.49
CA SER A 228 12.19 -5.65 19.08
C SER A 228 10.74 -5.45 18.65
N GLU A 229 10.58 -5.18 17.37
CA GLU A 229 9.27 -5.21 16.74
C GLU A 229 8.73 -6.63 16.78
N THR A 230 7.46 -6.75 17.13
CA THR A 230 6.73 -7.99 16.95
C THR A 230 6.53 -8.27 15.45
N TRP A 231 6.29 -9.53 15.08
CA TRP A 231 6.01 -9.87 13.68
C TRP A 231 4.79 -9.09 13.13
N ALA A 232 3.81 -8.81 13.99
CA ALA A 232 2.61 -8.07 13.64
C ALA A 232 2.94 -6.60 13.34
N GLU A 233 3.76 -5.95 14.18
CA GLU A 233 4.24 -4.58 13.95
C GLU A 233 5.07 -4.49 12.66
N SER A 234 5.99 -5.44 12.44
CA SER A 234 6.80 -5.46 11.23
C SER A 234 5.93 -5.61 9.96
N LEU A 235 4.90 -6.46 10.00
CA LEU A 235 3.94 -6.59 8.90
C LEU A 235 3.14 -5.30 8.70
N VAL A 236 2.67 -4.67 9.78
CA VAL A 236 1.93 -3.41 9.71
C VAL A 236 2.81 -2.31 9.10
N ARG A 237 4.04 -2.14 9.58
CA ARG A 237 5.02 -1.19 9.02
C ARG A 237 5.26 -1.43 7.54
N PHE A 238 5.40 -2.69 7.13
CA PHE A 238 5.54 -3.05 5.72
C PHE A 238 4.31 -2.64 4.90
N LEU A 239 3.09 -2.92 5.38
CA LEU A 239 1.84 -2.59 4.67
C LEU A 239 1.56 -1.07 4.63
N THR A 240 1.97 -0.32 5.65
CA THR A 240 1.83 1.14 5.73
C THR A 240 3.02 1.91 5.17
N HIS A 241 4.03 1.21 4.66
CA HIS A 241 5.17 1.85 4.01
C HIS A 241 4.68 2.57 2.72
N PRO A 242 5.01 3.86 2.49
CA PRO A 242 4.40 4.67 1.43
C PRO A 242 4.41 4.02 0.03
N VAL A 243 5.51 3.35 -0.31
CA VAL A 243 5.66 2.65 -1.59
C VAL A 243 4.79 1.38 -1.65
N VAL A 244 4.73 0.61 -0.56
CA VAL A 244 3.97 -0.64 -0.51
C VAL A 244 2.48 -0.34 -0.54
N SER A 245 2.03 0.67 0.22
CA SER A 245 0.64 1.12 0.22
C SER A 245 0.20 1.58 -1.18
N SER A 246 1.05 2.34 -1.88
CA SER A 246 0.82 2.73 -3.28
C SER A 246 0.68 1.53 -4.22
N LEU A 247 1.55 0.54 -4.05
CA LEU A 247 1.54 -0.67 -4.86
C LEU A 247 0.29 -1.52 -4.58
N LEU A 248 -0.09 -1.69 -3.31
CA LEU A 248 -1.31 -2.41 -2.91
C LEU A 248 -2.56 -1.75 -3.51
N MET A 249 -2.67 -0.42 -3.46
CA MET A 249 -3.77 0.30 -4.12
C MET A 249 -3.74 0.09 -5.64
N THR A 250 -2.58 0.26 -6.27
CA THR A 250 -2.44 0.14 -7.74
C THR A 250 -2.78 -1.26 -8.23
N VAL A 251 -2.24 -2.30 -7.58
CA VAL A 251 -2.54 -3.71 -7.89
C VAL A 251 -3.99 -4.04 -7.54
N GLY A 252 -4.51 -3.48 -6.45
CA GLY A 252 -5.90 -3.58 -6.04
C GLY A 252 -6.87 -3.12 -7.12
N ILE A 253 -6.69 -1.86 -7.56
CA ILE A 253 -7.49 -1.23 -8.62
C ILE A 253 -7.30 -1.95 -9.96
N LEU A 254 -6.06 -2.33 -10.30
CA LEU A 254 -5.74 -3.09 -11.51
C LEU A 254 -6.47 -4.44 -11.54
N GLY A 255 -6.49 -5.17 -10.43
CA GLY A 255 -7.18 -6.46 -10.31
C GLY A 255 -8.69 -6.33 -10.57
N ILE A 256 -9.32 -5.31 -9.98
CA ILE A 256 -10.74 -4.98 -10.22
C ILE A 256 -10.97 -4.59 -11.69
N MET A 257 -10.09 -3.77 -12.27
CA MET A 257 -10.20 -3.36 -13.68
C MET A 257 -10.07 -4.52 -14.66
N LEU A 258 -9.18 -5.47 -14.38
CA LEU A 258 -9.03 -6.68 -15.20
C LEU A 258 -10.23 -7.61 -15.04
N GLU A 259 -10.78 -7.73 -13.83
CA GLU A 259 -11.97 -8.54 -13.58
C GLU A 259 -13.17 -8.07 -14.40
N MET A 260 -13.40 -6.74 -14.50
CA MET A 260 -14.48 -6.19 -15.34
C MET A 260 -14.37 -6.54 -16.84
N ARG A 261 -13.19 -6.99 -17.31
CA ARG A 261 -12.95 -7.39 -18.71
C ARG A 261 -13.13 -8.89 -18.93
N VAL A 262 -13.19 -9.68 -17.87
CA VAL A 262 -13.31 -11.15 -17.94
C VAL A 262 -14.72 -11.53 -17.48
N PRO A 263 -15.47 -12.37 -18.21
CA PRO A 263 -16.75 -12.85 -17.73
C PRO A 263 -16.55 -13.78 -16.52
N GLY A 264 -17.19 -13.44 -15.39
CA GLY A 264 -17.17 -14.24 -14.16
C GLY A 264 -16.50 -13.52 -12.99
N PHE A 265 -16.11 -14.30 -11.97
CA PHE A 265 -15.20 -13.87 -10.91
C PHE A 265 -13.94 -14.74 -10.95
N GLY A 266 -12.80 -14.13 -11.24
CA GLY A 266 -11.53 -14.77 -11.47
C GLY A 266 -10.45 -14.41 -10.46
N VAL A 267 -9.25 -14.89 -10.76
CA VAL A 267 -8.03 -14.60 -10.00
C VAL A 267 -7.73 -13.08 -9.93
N PRO A 268 -7.90 -12.27 -11.00
CA PRO A 268 -7.61 -10.84 -10.94
C PRO A 268 -8.47 -10.09 -9.92
N GLY A 269 -9.78 -10.35 -9.86
CA GLY A 269 -10.70 -9.75 -8.90
C GLY A 269 -10.39 -10.15 -7.47
N ALA A 270 -10.13 -11.44 -7.22
CA ALA A 270 -9.75 -11.93 -5.89
C ALA A 270 -8.44 -11.30 -5.39
N LEU A 271 -7.43 -11.22 -6.26
CA LEU A 271 -6.17 -10.56 -5.96
C LEU A 271 -6.37 -9.05 -5.69
N GLY A 272 -7.20 -8.39 -6.51
CA GLY A 272 -7.51 -6.97 -6.36
C GLY A 272 -8.16 -6.67 -5.02
N LEU A 273 -9.20 -7.43 -4.66
CA LEU A 273 -9.88 -7.31 -3.37
C LEU A 273 -8.94 -7.63 -2.20
N MET A 274 -8.09 -8.64 -2.30
CA MET A 274 -7.10 -8.96 -1.28
C MET A 274 -6.11 -7.81 -1.07
N CYS A 275 -5.59 -7.22 -2.14
CA CYS A 275 -4.65 -6.09 -2.04
C CYS A 275 -5.30 -4.86 -1.40
N LEU A 276 -6.54 -4.52 -1.78
CA LEU A 276 -7.27 -3.42 -1.13
C LEU A 276 -7.61 -3.75 0.32
N ALA A 277 -8.02 -4.98 0.64
CA ALA A 277 -8.28 -5.40 2.01
C ALA A 277 -7.03 -5.29 2.89
N LEU A 278 -5.85 -5.73 2.40
CA LEU A 278 -4.58 -5.57 3.10
C LEU A 278 -4.19 -4.11 3.27
N PHE A 279 -4.43 -3.28 2.26
CA PHE A 279 -4.24 -1.83 2.35
C PHE A 279 -5.07 -1.24 3.49
N PHE A 280 -6.39 -1.41 3.46
CA PHE A 280 -7.27 -0.85 4.48
C PHE A 280 -7.03 -1.46 5.87
N TRP A 281 -6.74 -2.76 5.95
CA TRP A 281 -6.43 -3.42 7.21
C TRP A 281 -5.17 -2.84 7.87
N GLY A 282 -4.07 -2.71 7.11
CA GLY A 282 -2.83 -2.13 7.62
C GLY A 282 -3.00 -0.68 8.09
N HIS A 283 -3.73 0.13 7.32
CA HIS A 283 -3.99 1.54 7.67
C HIS A 283 -4.97 1.67 8.84
N GLY A 284 -5.96 0.78 8.95
CA GLY A 284 -6.87 0.75 10.09
C GLY A 284 -6.17 0.39 11.41
N LEU A 285 -5.22 -0.53 11.40
CA LEU A 285 -4.45 -0.91 12.60
C LEU A 285 -3.61 0.24 13.17
N VAL A 286 -3.16 1.16 12.31
CA VAL A 286 -2.37 2.33 12.71
C VAL A 286 -3.26 3.57 12.90
N GLN A 287 -4.58 3.39 12.97
CA GLN A 287 -5.56 4.48 13.12
C GLN A 287 -5.53 5.52 11.98
N LEU A 288 -5.06 5.11 10.80
CA LEU A 288 -5.04 5.95 9.59
C LEU A 288 -6.32 5.82 8.77
N ALA A 289 -7.04 4.73 8.95
CA ALA A 289 -8.37 4.54 8.42
C ALA A 289 -9.31 4.24 9.59
N GLY A 290 -10.10 5.23 9.99
CA GLY A 290 -11.22 5.04 10.89
C GLY A 290 -12.41 4.41 10.16
N LEU A 291 -13.52 4.25 10.90
CA LEU A 291 -14.76 3.72 10.32
C LEU A 291 -15.31 4.62 9.20
N GLU A 292 -15.00 5.92 9.23
CA GLU A 292 -15.50 6.88 8.25
C GLU A 292 -14.95 6.61 6.85
N GLU A 293 -13.66 6.26 6.75
CA GLU A 293 -13.01 5.94 5.49
C GLU A 293 -13.60 4.66 4.88
N PHE A 294 -13.82 3.61 5.70
CA PHE A 294 -14.49 2.38 5.26
C PHE A 294 -15.92 2.65 4.77
N LEU A 295 -16.68 3.47 5.51
CA LEU A 295 -18.04 3.84 5.15
C LEU A 295 -18.08 4.66 3.86
N LEU A 296 -17.15 5.59 3.68
CA LEU A 296 -17.07 6.44 2.50
C LEU A 296 -16.68 5.64 1.25
N VAL A 297 -15.72 4.72 1.36
CA VAL A 297 -15.35 3.80 0.28
C VAL A 297 -16.50 2.85 -0.04
N GLY A 298 -17.14 2.29 0.99
CA GLY A 298 -18.30 1.41 0.85
C GLY A 298 -19.48 2.13 0.15
N LEU A 299 -19.79 3.36 0.56
CA LEU A 299 -20.78 4.22 -0.09
C LEU A 299 -20.40 4.49 -1.54
N GLY A 300 -19.12 4.77 -1.81
CA GLY A 300 -18.59 4.96 -3.15
C GLY A 300 -18.83 3.75 -4.06
N LEU A 301 -18.50 2.54 -3.58
CA LEU A 301 -18.76 1.28 -4.29
C LEU A 301 -20.25 1.06 -4.55
N ILE A 302 -21.11 1.33 -3.55
CA ILE A 302 -22.57 1.21 -3.70
C ILE A 302 -23.07 2.17 -4.77
N LEU A 303 -22.66 3.44 -4.75
CA LEU A 303 -23.09 4.45 -5.73
C LEU A 303 -22.63 4.11 -7.15
N VAL A 304 -21.39 3.64 -7.31
CA VAL A 304 -20.90 3.15 -8.61
C VAL A 304 -21.68 1.92 -9.07
N GLY A 305 -22.00 0.99 -8.17
CA GLY A 305 -22.86 -0.17 -8.47
C GLY A 305 -24.27 0.24 -8.91
N LEU A 306 -24.89 1.17 -8.20
CA LEU A 306 -26.21 1.70 -8.55
C LEU A 306 -26.22 2.33 -9.95
N GLU A 307 -25.18 3.10 -10.28
CA GLU A 307 -25.01 3.66 -11.62
C GLU A 307 -24.88 2.55 -12.67
N MET A 308 -23.99 1.57 -12.45
CA MET A 308 -23.74 0.51 -13.43
C MET A 308 -24.94 -0.43 -13.67
N PHE A 309 -25.74 -0.71 -12.64
CA PHE A 309 -26.79 -1.73 -12.72
C PHE A 309 -28.23 -1.19 -12.80
N ILE A 310 -28.49 0.03 -12.32
CA ILE A 310 -29.85 0.56 -12.17
C ILE A 310 -30.08 1.79 -13.06
N ILE A 311 -29.10 2.68 -13.16
CA ILE A 311 -29.27 3.98 -13.83
C ILE A 311 -28.74 3.87 -15.27
N PRO A 312 -29.59 3.99 -16.31
CA PRO A 312 -29.11 4.01 -17.68
C PRO A 312 -28.38 5.33 -17.97
N GLY A 313 -27.05 5.28 -18.09
CA GLY A 313 -26.20 6.43 -18.43
C GLY A 313 -24.94 6.53 -17.58
N PHE A 314 -24.33 7.71 -17.55
CA PHE A 314 -23.36 8.10 -16.52
C PHE A 314 -23.85 9.39 -15.87
N GLY A 315 -24.50 9.25 -14.72
CA GLY A 315 -25.18 10.28 -13.98
C GLY A 315 -24.46 10.67 -12.68
N ILE A 316 -25.24 11.33 -11.82
CA ILE A 316 -24.75 11.92 -10.56
C ILE A 316 -24.27 10.83 -9.60
N ALA A 317 -24.88 9.64 -9.60
CA ALA A 317 -24.49 8.55 -8.70
C ALA A 317 -23.09 8.03 -9.04
N GLY A 318 -22.77 7.85 -10.32
CA GLY A 318 -21.42 7.48 -10.76
C GLY A 318 -20.36 8.50 -10.32
N ILE A 319 -20.61 9.80 -10.52
CA ILE A 319 -19.68 10.88 -10.15
C ILE A 319 -19.47 10.92 -8.63
N LEU A 320 -20.55 10.94 -7.85
CA LEU A 320 -20.47 10.94 -6.40
C LEU A 320 -19.80 9.68 -5.87
N GLY A 321 -20.03 8.54 -6.51
CA GLY A 321 -19.38 7.27 -6.18
C GLY A 321 -17.88 7.33 -6.37
N ILE A 322 -17.41 7.86 -7.51
CA ILE A 322 -15.97 8.04 -7.77
C ILE A 322 -15.34 9.03 -6.77
N LEU A 323 -16.00 10.16 -6.50
CA LEU A 323 -15.50 11.14 -5.52
C LEU A 323 -15.41 10.55 -4.12
N ALA A 324 -16.40 9.75 -3.71
CA ALA A 324 -16.38 9.04 -2.42
C ALA A 324 -15.23 8.00 -2.37
N LEU A 325 -15.01 7.24 -3.44
CA LEU A 325 -13.87 6.32 -3.54
C LEU A 325 -12.53 7.05 -3.45
N MET A 326 -12.37 8.15 -4.20
CA MET A 326 -11.14 8.95 -4.17
C MET A 326 -10.91 9.58 -2.81
N GLY A 327 -11.95 10.16 -2.20
CA GLY A 327 -11.88 10.76 -0.87
C GLY A 327 -11.54 9.73 0.21
N GLY A 328 -12.20 8.56 0.20
CA GLY A 328 -11.97 7.51 1.18
C GLY A 328 -10.59 6.85 1.06
N LEU A 329 -10.12 6.58 -0.16
CA LEU A 329 -8.76 6.10 -0.40
C LEU A 329 -7.71 7.15 -0.02
N GLY A 330 -7.96 8.42 -0.33
CA GLY A 330 -7.06 9.53 0.00
C GLY A 330 -6.94 9.76 1.50
N LEU A 331 -8.08 9.80 2.22
CA LEU A 331 -8.11 9.93 3.68
C LEU A 331 -7.36 8.78 4.37
N SER A 332 -7.51 7.55 3.86
CA SER A 332 -6.84 6.37 4.40
C SER A 332 -5.30 6.46 4.36
N LEU A 333 -4.72 7.29 3.48
CA LEU A 333 -3.26 7.49 3.38
C LEU A 333 -2.71 8.54 4.37
N ILE A 334 -3.60 9.38 4.90
CA ILE A 334 -3.24 10.52 5.76
C ILE A 334 -3.54 10.18 7.22
N GLY A 335 -4.74 9.67 7.50
CA GLY A 335 -5.23 9.51 8.87
C GLY A 335 -5.70 10.80 9.53
N THR A 336 -5.75 10.78 10.86
CA THR A 336 -6.23 11.91 11.67
C THR A 336 -5.29 13.12 11.60
N GLY A 337 -5.84 14.33 11.41
CA GLY A 337 -5.06 15.57 11.30
C GLY A 337 -4.81 16.03 9.87
N ALA A 338 -5.62 15.57 8.91
CA ALA A 338 -5.48 15.94 7.50
C ALA A 338 -5.53 17.46 7.26
N SER A 339 -4.44 17.99 6.69
CA SER A 339 -4.41 19.34 6.12
C SER A 339 -4.89 19.32 4.67
N TRP A 340 -5.28 20.49 4.13
CA TRP A 340 -5.68 20.61 2.72
C TRP A 340 -4.56 20.15 1.76
N ASP A 341 -3.30 20.41 2.09
CA ASP A 341 -2.14 20.04 1.25
C ASP A 341 -1.87 18.53 1.32
N SER A 342 -2.01 17.95 2.51
CA SER A 342 -1.94 16.50 2.70
C SER A 342 -3.05 15.80 1.91
N MET A 343 -4.26 16.37 1.90
CA MET A 343 -5.38 15.86 1.10
C MET A 343 -5.07 15.92 -0.39
N LEU A 344 -4.55 17.05 -0.88
CA LEU A 344 -4.26 17.21 -2.29
C LEU A 344 -3.19 16.23 -2.77
N SER A 345 -2.13 16.04 -1.98
CA SER A 345 -1.07 15.07 -2.29
C SER A 345 -1.57 13.63 -2.25
N ALA A 346 -2.40 13.26 -1.27
CA ALA A 346 -3.01 11.92 -1.20
C ALA A 346 -3.96 11.66 -2.37
N LEU A 347 -4.81 12.62 -2.74
CA LEU A 347 -5.66 12.52 -3.93
C LEU A 347 -4.83 12.40 -5.21
N GLY A 348 -3.70 13.12 -5.30
CA GLY A 348 -2.74 12.97 -6.38
C GLY A 348 -2.14 11.56 -6.46
N GLN A 349 -1.80 10.96 -5.33
CA GLN A 349 -1.30 9.58 -5.24
C GLN A 349 -2.36 8.55 -5.63
N VAL A 350 -3.61 8.73 -5.21
CA VAL A 350 -4.74 7.88 -5.63
C VAL A 350 -4.97 8.02 -7.14
N ALA A 351 -5.01 9.24 -7.66
CA ALA A 351 -5.17 9.50 -9.09
C ALA A 351 -4.03 8.89 -9.92
N LEU A 352 -2.79 9.00 -9.45
CA LEU A 352 -1.63 8.36 -10.07
C LEU A 352 -1.75 6.83 -10.06
N SER A 353 -2.17 6.25 -8.93
CA SER A 353 -2.37 4.79 -8.81
C SER A 353 -3.43 4.30 -9.80
N ILE A 354 -4.54 5.04 -9.95
CA ILE A 354 -5.57 4.77 -10.95
C ILE A 354 -5.00 4.90 -12.37
N LEU A 355 -4.25 5.96 -12.68
CA LEU A 355 -3.64 6.17 -13.99
C LEU A 355 -2.68 5.03 -14.36
N VAL A 356 -1.81 4.63 -13.42
CA VAL A 356 -0.89 3.50 -13.60
C VAL A 356 -1.68 2.21 -13.81
N ALA A 357 -2.74 1.96 -13.03
CA ALA A 357 -3.60 0.80 -13.21
C ALA A 357 -4.29 0.79 -14.58
N ILE A 358 -4.76 1.95 -15.09
CA ILE A 358 -5.35 2.07 -16.43
C ILE A 358 -4.31 1.73 -17.50
N ILE A 359 -3.13 2.35 -17.43
CA ILE A 359 -2.04 2.10 -18.40
C ILE A 359 -1.64 0.63 -18.35
N ALA A 360 -1.44 0.06 -17.17
CA ALA A 360 -1.11 -1.35 -16.98
C ALA A 360 -2.21 -2.27 -17.55
N THR A 361 -3.49 -1.94 -17.33
CA THR A 361 -4.62 -2.68 -17.90
C THR A 361 -4.60 -2.62 -19.42
N LEU A 362 -4.42 -1.44 -20.02
CA LEU A 362 -4.35 -1.28 -21.47
C LEU A 362 -3.16 -2.05 -22.08
N MET A 363 -2.01 -1.99 -21.43
CA MET A 363 -0.82 -2.76 -21.82
C MET A 363 -1.09 -4.26 -21.72
N LEU A 364 -1.65 -4.74 -20.62
CA LEU A 364 -1.99 -6.16 -20.46
C LEU A 364 -2.99 -6.60 -21.53
N VAL A 365 -4.10 -5.90 -21.74
CA VAL A 365 -5.05 -6.27 -22.81
C VAL A 365 -4.39 -6.25 -24.19
N ARG A 366 -3.48 -5.30 -24.46
CA ARG A 366 -2.80 -5.15 -25.76
C ARG A 366 -1.73 -6.21 -26.04
N TYR A 367 -1.00 -6.65 -25.01
CA TYR A 367 0.19 -7.49 -25.14
C TYR A 367 0.03 -8.90 -24.56
N PHE A 368 -0.86 -9.11 -23.59
CA PHE A 368 -1.09 -10.40 -22.95
C PHE A 368 -1.49 -11.52 -23.92
N PRO A 369 -2.34 -11.28 -24.94
CA PRO A 369 -2.63 -12.31 -25.97
C PRO A 369 -1.39 -12.74 -26.78
N ARG A 370 -0.32 -11.95 -26.78
CA ARG A 370 0.94 -12.26 -27.49
C ARG A 370 1.93 -13.04 -26.63
N LEU A 371 1.70 -13.14 -25.32
CA LEU A 371 2.57 -13.88 -24.40
C LEU A 371 2.29 -15.39 -24.48
N PRO A 372 3.30 -16.25 -24.26
CA PRO A 372 3.18 -17.71 -24.37
C PRO A 372 2.15 -18.32 -23.40
N PHE A 373 1.89 -17.68 -22.26
CA PHE A 373 0.83 -18.06 -21.31
C PHE A 373 -0.57 -17.61 -21.76
N GLY A 374 -0.69 -16.46 -22.44
CA GLY A 374 -1.97 -15.94 -22.95
C GLY A 374 -2.58 -16.84 -24.02
N LYS A 375 -1.74 -17.40 -24.91
CA LYS A 375 -2.16 -18.37 -25.95
C LYS A 375 -2.69 -19.70 -25.41
N ARG A 376 -2.37 -20.05 -24.17
CA ARG A 376 -2.87 -21.29 -23.51
C ARG A 376 -4.19 -21.07 -22.77
N LEU A 377 -4.52 -19.83 -22.44
CA LEU A 377 -5.75 -19.44 -21.74
C LEU A 377 -6.83 -18.91 -22.69
N ILE A 378 -6.41 -18.31 -23.80
CA ILE A 378 -7.30 -17.90 -24.89
C ILE A 378 -7.45 -19.12 -25.81
N LEU A 379 -8.61 -19.75 -25.78
CA LEU A 379 -8.96 -20.77 -26.76
C LEU A 379 -9.02 -20.08 -28.13
N GLU A 380 -7.96 -20.25 -28.93
CA GLU A 380 -7.97 -19.92 -30.36
C GLU A 380 -8.86 -20.91 -31.12
N THR A 381 -10.14 -21.02 -30.74
CA THR A 381 -11.15 -21.40 -31.71
C THR A 381 -11.26 -20.23 -32.67
N ASN A 382 -10.37 -20.27 -33.66
CA ASN A 382 -10.47 -19.56 -34.91
C ASN A 382 -11.89 -19.77 -35.46
N LEU A 383 -12.82 -18.89 -35.12
CA LEU A 383 -13.94 -18.57 -36.02
C LEU A 383 -13.33 -17.75 -37.15
N GLN A 384 -12.56 -18.44 -38.02
CA GLN A 384 -12.09 -17.87 -39.25
C GLN A 384 -13.33 -17.46 -40.04
N ALA A 385 -13.49 -16.17 -40.30
CA ALA A 385 -14.49 -15.61 -41.20
C ALA A 385 -14.35 -16.08 -42.67
N GLN A 386 -13.51 -17.09 -42.94
CA GLN A 386 -13.43 -17.85 -44.19
C GLN A 386 -14.32 -19.10 -44.19
N GLU A 387 -14.76 -19.58 -43.03
CA GLU A 387 -15.98 -20.39 -42.94
C GLU A 387 -17.13 -19.39 -42.73
N GLY A 388 -17.50 -18.73 -43.83
CA GLY A 388 -18.74 -17.97 -43.87
C GLY A 388 -19.87 -18.85 -43.36
N TYR A 389 -20.80 -18.23 -42.67
CA TYR A 389 -22.11 -18.75 -42.25
C TYR A 389 -22.69 -19.80 -43.22
N GLU A 390 -22.24 -21.05 -43.19
CA GLU A 390 -22.84 -22.14 -43.98
C GLU A 390 -24.02 -22.68 -43.18
N SER A 391 -25.05 -21.84 -43.08
CA SER A 391 -26.42 -22.25 -42.74
C SER A 391 -27.11 -22.89 -43.94
N SER A 392 -26.36 -23.64 -44.75
CA SER A 392 -26.87 -24.40 -45.90
C SER A 392 -26.54 -25.87 -45.63
N PRO A 393 -27.53 -26.78 -45.57
CA PRO A 393 -27.24 -28.18 -45.74
C PRO A 393 -26.45 -28.36 -47.04
N ALA A 394 -25.33 -29.08 -47.01
CA ALA A 394 -24.53 -29.38 -48.21
C ALA A 394 -25.36 -30.02 -49.34
N GLU A 395 -26.54 -30.54 -49.00
CA GLU A 395 -27.52 -31.15 -49.89
C GLU A 395 -28.12 -30.17 -50.91
N ASP A 396 -28.34 -28.89 -50.58
CA ASP A 396 -29.05 -27.98 -51.49
C ASP A 396 -28.16 -27.46 -52.63
N ARG A 397 -26.83 -27.51 -52.45
CA ARG A 397 -25.86 -27.23 -53.53
C ARG A 397 -26.04 -28.14 -54.73
N ARG A 398 -26.63 -29.34 -54.56
CA ARG A 398 -26.90 -30.28 -55.67
C ARG A 398 -27.92 -29.76 -56.68
N TRP A 399 -28.69 -28.73 -56.31
CA TRP A 399 -29.69 -28.13 -57.18
C TRP A 399 -29.14 -27.00 -58.04
N LEU A 400 -28.01 -26.39 -57.66
CA LEU A 400 -27.42 -25.28 -58.40
C LEU A 400 -27.13 -25.68 -59.86
N GLY A 401 -27.66 -24.92 -60.81
CA GLY A 401 -27.55 -25.16 -62.26
C GLY A 401 -28.48 -26.26 -62.81
N LYS A 402 -29.30 -26.90 -61.98
CA LYS A 402 -30.31 -27.87 -62.47
C LYS A 402 -31.58 -27.17 -62.93
N GLN A 403 -32.20 -27.77 -63.94
CA GLN A 403 -33.52 -27.38 -64.41
C GLN A 403 -34.60 -28.18 -63.68
N GLY A 404 -35.70 -27.51 -63.37
CA GLY A 404 -36.86 -28.07 -62.69
C GLY A 404 -38.14 -27.44 -63.19
N VAL A 405 -39.25 -27.78 -62.53
CA VAL A 405 -40.56 -27.22 -62.84
C VAL A 405 -41.19 -26.66 -61.58
N ALA A 406 -41.74 -25.44 -61.66
CA ALA A 406 -42.51 -24.86 -60.56
C ALA A 406 -43.77 -25.71 -60.29
N VAL A 407 -43.94 -26.20 -59.07
CA VAL A 407 -45.10 -27.01 -58.66
C VAL A 407 -46.22 -26.11 -58.14
N SER A 408 -45.88 -24.98 -57.53
CA SER A 408 -46.78 -23.90 -57.15
C SER A 408 -46.35 -22.59 -57.81
N ASP A 409 -47.24 -21.60 -57.80
CA ASP A 409 -46.86 -20.23 -58.17
C ASP A 409 -45.78 -19.70 -57.21
N LEU A 410 -44.77 -19.03 -57.73
CA LEU A 410 -43.64 -18.49 -56.96
C LEU A 410 -43.81 -16.96 -56.83
N HIS A 411 -44.22 -16.48 -55.64
CA HIS A 411 -44.39 -15.06 -55.35
C HIS A 411 -43.93 -14.64 -53.93
N PRO A 412 -42.62 -14.41 -53.71
CA PRO A 412 -41.50 -14.94 -54.47
C PRO A 412 -41.17 -16.39 -54.08
N SER A 413 -41.72 -16.91 -52.97
CA SER A 413 -41.48 -18.27 -52.50
C SER A 413 -42.54 -19.26 -52.99
N GLY A 414 -42.16 -20.51 -53.20
CA GLY A 414 -43.05 -21.62 -53.45
C GLY A 414 -42.28 -22.93 -53.63
N ILE A 415 -42.91 -23.95 -54.20
CA ILE A 415 -42.31 -25.29 -54.32
C ILE A 415 -41.93 -25.56 -55.78
N ALA A 416 -40.69 -25.99 -56.01
CA ALA A 416 -40.23 -26.52 -57.27
C ALA A 416 -40.03 -28.03 -57.21
N ARG A 417 -39.98 -28.67 -58.38
CA ARG A 417 -39.53 -30.05 -58.52
C ARG A 417 -38.24 -30.11 -59.31
N PHE A 418 -37.18 -30.61 -58.69
CA PHE A 418 -35.89 -30.92 -59.33
C PHE A 418 -35.62 -32.42 -59.21
N ASP A 419 -35.29 -33.10 -60.30
CA ASP A 419 -35.05 -34.56 -60.36
C ASP A 419 -36.11 -35.43 -59.63
N GLY A 420 -37.36 -34.99 -59.60
CA GLY A 420 -38.47 -35.70 -58.94
C GLY A 420 -38.70 -35.33 -57.47
N GLU A 421 -37.77 -34.63 -56.82
CA GLU A 421 -37.90 -34.18 -55.43
C GLU A 421 -38.55 -32.79 -55.34
N ARG A 422 -39.37 -32.56 -54.31
CA ARG A 422 -39.96 -31.24 -54.03
C ARG A 422 -39.03 -30.42 -53.15
N VAL A 423 -38.70 -29.21 -53.57
CA VAL A 423 -37.76 -28.31 -52.91
C VAL A 423 -38.39 -26.93 -52.75
N ASP A 424 -38.20 -26.30 -51.59
CA ASP A 424 -38.61 -24.92 -51.36
C ASP A 424 -37.67 -23.95 -52.09
N VAL A 425 -38.25 -23.12 -52.95
CA VAL A 425 -37.50 -22.18 -53.80
C VAL A 425 -38.00 -20.76 -53.62
N VAL A 426 -37.15 -19.81 -53.99
CA VAL A 426 -37.50 -18.38 -54.07
C VAL A 426 -37.15 -17.89 -55.47
N SER A 427 -38.06 -17.20 -56.15
CA SER A 427 -37.78 -16.59 -57.44
C SER A 427 -36.80 -15.42 -57.30
N ASP A 428 -36.07 -15.12 -58.37
CA ASP A 428 -35.12 -13.99 -58.48
C ASP A 428 -35.78 -12.60 -58.50
N GLY A 429 -37.04 -12.49 -58.05
CA GLY A 429 -37.86 -11.29 -58.07
C GLY A 429 -38.91 -11.28 -59.17
N THR A 430 -38.93 -12.29 -60.06
CA THR A 430 -39.97 -12.48 -61.07
C THR A 430 -41.10 -13.38 -60.58
N PHE A 431 -42.34 -13.12 -61.00
CA PHE A 431 -43.46 -14.03 -60.77
C PHE A 431 -43.37 -15.19 -61.75
N ILE A 432 -43.46 -16.43 -61.24
CA ILE A 432 -43.37 -17.66 -62.03
C ILE A 432 -44.60 -18.52 -61.73
N ASP A 433 -45.38 -18.84 -62.76
CA ASP A 433 -46.59 -19.66 -62.64
C ASP A 433 -46.25 -21.14 -62.44
N ALA A 434 -47.13 -21.87 -61.76
CA ALA A 434 -47.04 -23.32 -61.65
C ALA A 434 -46.99 -23.98 -63.05
N GLY A 435 -46.07 -24.92 -63.23
CA GLY A 435 -45.85 -25.65 -64.48
C GLY A 435 -44.76 -25.06 -65.38
N GLN A 436 -44.23 -23.87 -65.07
CA GLN A 436 -43.15 -23.25 -65.84
C GLN A 436 -41.79 -23.90 -65.52
N ALA A 437 -40.94 -24.00 -66.55
CA ALA A 437 -39.58 -24.51 -66.42
C ALA A 437 -38.68 -23.44 -65.77
N ILE A 438 -37.91 -23.87 -64.77
CA ILE A 438 -37.07 -23.00 -63.95
C ILE A 438 -35.66 -23.57 -63.82
N GLU A 439 -34.69 -22.71 -63.54
CA GLU A 439 -33.30 -23.05 -63.29
C GLU A 439 -32.86 -22.45 -61.96
N ALA A 440 -32.19 -23.25 -61.13
CA ALA A 440 -31.61 -22.80 -59.87
C ALA A 440 -30.30 -22.04 -60.12
N ILE A 441 -30.29 -20.74 -59.83
CA ILE A 441 -29.18 -19.83 -60.13
C ILE A 441 -28.27 -19.57 -58.94
N GLN A 442 -28.79 -19.69 -57.72
CA GLN A 442 -28.05 -19.39 -56.50
C GLN A 442 -28.63 -20.15 -55.30
N ILE A 443 -27.78 -20.46 -54.32
CA ILE A 443 -28.21 -20.93 -52.99
C ILE A 443 -27.99 -19.78 -52.01
N ASP A 444 -29.04 -19.35 -51.32
CA ASP A 444 -28.96 -18.33 -50.28
C ASP A 444 -29.43 -18.93 -48.93
N GLY A 445 -28.46 -19.35 -48.11
CA GLY A 445 -28.73 -20.11 -46.89
C GLY A 445 -29.48 -21.42 -47.17
N ASN A 446 -30.65 -21.59 -46.56
CA ASN A 446 -31.52 -22.77 -46.73
C ASN A 446 -32.60 -22.57 -47.81
N ARG A 447 -32.35 -21.74 -48.83
CA ARG A 447 -33.30 -21.45 -49.91
C ARG A 447 -32.60 -21.51 -51.26
N VAL A 448 -33.22 -22.19 -52.22
CA VAL A 448 -32.74 -22.26 -53.61
C VAL A 448 -33.38 -21.12 -54.40
N VAL A 449 -32.56 -20.23 -54.95
CA VAL A 449 -33.03 -19.11 -55.78
C VAL A 449 -33.14 -19.56 -57.23
N VAL A 450 -34.30 -19.33 -57.85
CA VAL A 450 -34.64 -19.83 -59.19
C VAL A 450 -35.09 -18.72 -60.13
N ARG A 451 -34.90 -18.93 -61.43
CA ARG A 451 -35.46 -18.07 -62.51
C ARG A 451 -36.09 -18.92 -63.60
N LEU A 452 -36.84 -18.30 -64.51
CA LEU A 452 -37.32 -18.96 -65.73
C LEU A 452 -36.15 -19.50 -66.56
N ALA A 453 -36.22 -20.79 -66.91
CA ALA A 453 -35.19 -21.45 -67.72
C ALA A 453 -35.18 -20.87 -69.14
N PRO A 454 -33.99 -20.70 -69.76
CA PRO A 454 -33.89 -20.24 -71.14
C PRO A 454 -34.54 -21.26 -72.10
N PRO A 455 -35.19 -20.80 -73.19
CA PRO A 455 -35.76 -21.69 -74.19
C PRO A 455 -34.67 -22.59 -74.80
N PRO A 456 -34.97 -23.85 -75.16
CA PRO A 456 -33.98 -24.74 -75.76
C PRO A 456 -33.42 -24.12 -77.06
N PRO A 457 -32.13 -24.29 -77.35
CA PRO A 457 -31.53 -23.75 -78.56
C PRO A 457 -32.24 -24.31 -79.80
N GLU A 458 -32.64 -23.43 -80.73
CA GLU A 458 -33.24 -23.81 -82.00
C GLU A 458 -32.34 -24.82 -82.72
N ARG A 459 -32.89 -26.00 -83.04
CA ARG A 459 -32.23 -26.96 -83.93
C ARG A 459 -32.08 -26.29 -85.30
N ASN A 460 -30.87 -25.91 -85.64
CA ASN A 460 -30.52 -25.51 -87.01
C ASN A 460 -30.81 -26.73 -87.93
N PRO A 461 -31.75 -26.64 -88.88
CA PRO A 461 -31.93 -27.72 -89.85
C PRO A 461 -30.69 -27.78 -90.75
N ALA A 462 -30.21 -29.00 -91.00
CA ALA A 462 -29.08 -29.30 -91.87
C ALA A 462 -29.32 -28.86 -93.33
#